data_AF-A0A5N6EE65-F1
#
_entry.id   AF-A0A5N6EE65-F1
#
_cell.length_a   1.000
_cell.length_b   1.000
_cell.length_c   1.000
_cell.angle_alpha   90.00
_cell.angle_beta   90.00
_cell.angle_gamma   90.00
#
_symmetry.space_group_name_H-M   'P 1'
#
loop_
_entity.id
_entity.type
_entity.pdbx_description
1 polymer ?
#
loop_
_entity_poly.entity_id
_entity_poly.type
_entity_poly.pdbx_seq_one_letter_code
_entity_poly.pdbx_strand_id
1 'polypeptide(L)'
;MMASLKESLAGPGFVILNAIRVLNIIALLDIIAACAVMLVKISLLSSFFFFEAASHVMTAGVSIILIISELPFFRGYFDHNWPLLGQDSGFITLALAMLILGVSILGDLNTEATSQESLGTSFWQIVLSAGILAMIMSAINLVASFVFADRSSGVTARHVRVYGAVAPQKVVKRTDSQRSFQLCMKREDTLPKYSTESTPRRQSAMPRFPLKINGPVNTDDAASSKYSRDSSGVAIPNLAHHPAMHIKSLLIFFAPIILPRIVNFYRSTRVALASRPAPRALPQNASRALNVLFFAIIFFLLLSLPFNPHAPSPNIFTLTRSRLNTPTDVVFNRLARYRPENMLTDADTLLRSKFTSLGARKVYLRFGPETLTGCQFCSLDNINTYLLYYLPFHTLLPHLFHMVIVGLVTSAPFAGREAAGWRNKFTMAGLALATLDAYIVFTYDPVQSASAAVRAGISPPSSLYHQITLLRPLAFAIFDGICSFLIYVTATHRLFFTPPSQAEQVDQLVGSSLSALSGATAKLHAVNVARNAVVRDKVLKDRDDAYWRAVVAMNADTTKADGGGLSTNIWEEEEVVRAMSRAMAGEGGVDLAKLGVSAAEYVNGVTADLDNDTEPREK
;
A
#
# COMPACT_ATOMS: atom_id res chain seq x y z
N MET A 1 -3.32 35.02 -36.38
CA MET A 1 -3.42 33.54 -36.48
C MET A 1 -3.14 32.80 -35.17
N MET A 2 -2.11 33.17 -34.36
CA MET A 2 -1.83 32.52 -33.06
C MET A 2 -2.90 32.72 -31.96
N ALA A 3 -3.67 33.81 -31.98
CA ALA A 3 -4.71 34.08 -30.96
C ALA A 3 -5.96 33.19 -31.12
N SER A 4 -6.36 32.86 -32.35
CA SER A 4 -7.54 32.02 -32.63
C SER A 4 -7.31 30.54 -32.30
N LEU A 5 -6.06 30.06 -32.42
CA LEU A 5 -5.67 28.74 -31.90
C LEU A 5 -5.71 28.71 -30.36
N LYS A 6 -5.30 29.78 -29.67
CA LYS A 6 -5.28 29.83 -28.19
C LYS A 6 -6.66 29.69 -27.54
N GLU A 7 -7.72 30.24 -28.14
CA GLU A 7 -9.10 30.07 -27.63
C GLU A 7 -9.65 28.66 -27.88
N SER A 8 -9.30 28.03 -29.01
CA SER A 8 -9.69 26.65 -29.32
C SER A 8 -8.99 25.60 -28.46
N LEU A 9 -7.79 25.90 -27.94
CA LEU A 9 -6.97 24.99 -27.12
C LEU A 9 -7.26 25.02 -25.61
N ALA A 10 -8.13 25.89 -25.07
CA ALA A 10 -8.33 26.02 -23.63
C ALA A 10 -9.00 24.78 -22.96
N GLY A 11 -9.89 24.09 -23.70
CA GLY A 11 -10.49 22.82 -23.28
C GLY A 11 -9.59 21.60 -23.55
N PRO A 12 -9.15 21.38 -24.81
CA PRO A 12 -8.26 20.28 -25.16
C PRO A 12 -6.89 20.34 -24.48
N GLY A 13 -6.35 21.53 -24.21
CA GLY A 13 -5.06 21.75 -23.55
C GLY A 13 -5.03 21.18 -22.13
N PHE A 14 -6.13 21.24 -21.39
CA PHE A 14 -6.24 20.58 -20.08
C PHE A 14 -6.06 19.06 -20.18
N VAL A 15 -6.65 18.44 -21.21
CA VAL A 15 -6.56 16.99 -21.44
C VAL A 15 -5.13 16.61 -21.84
N ILE A 16 -4.54 17.35 -22.78
CA ILE A 16 -3.16 17.13 -23.27
C ILE A 16 -2.15 17.28 -22.12
N LEU A 17 -2.27 18.31 -21.30
CA LEU A 17 -1.36 18.55 -20.17
C LEU A 17 -1.49 17.51 -19.04
N ASN A 18 -2.68 16.93 -18.84
CA ASN A 18 -2.85 15.82 -17.90
C ASN A 18 -2.37 14.49 -18.49
N ALA A 19 -2.46 14.28 -19.81
CA ALA A 19 -1.84 13.14 -20.47
C ALA A 19 -0.30 13.18 -20.33
N ILE A 20 0.31 14.36 -20.52
CA ILE A 20 1.74 14.59 -20.28
C ILE A 20 2.11 14.29 -18.82
N ARG A 21 1.25 14.62 -17.85
CA ARG A 21 1.48 14.23 -16.44
C ARG A 21 1.60 12.72 -16.27
N VAL A 22 0.65 11.96 -16.81
CA VAL A 22 0.66 10.50 -16.70
C VAL A 22 1.91 9.92 -17.35
N LEU A 23 2.28 10.42 -18.53
CA LEU A 23 3.47 9.99 -19.24
C LEU A 23 4.77 10.32 -18.49
N ASN A 24 4.87 11.48 -17.85
CA ASN A 24 6.01 11.84 -16.99
C ASN A 24 6.11 10.91 -15.77
N ILE A 25 4.99 10.54 -15.15
CA ILE A 25 4.98 9.60 -14.03
C ILE A 25 5.47 8.22 -14.48
N ILE A 26 5.03 7.75 -15.65
CA ILE A 26 5.49 6.48 -16.21
C ILE A 26 7.01 6.52 -16.48
N ALA A 27 7.51 7.57 -17.13
CA ALA A 27 8.94 7.71 -17.39
C ALA A 27 9.78 7.73 -16.10
N LEU A 28 9.31 8.41 -15.04
CA LEU A 28 10.00 8.41 -13.74
C LEU A 28 9.93 7.05 -13.03
N LEU A 29 8.86 6.26 -13.22
CA LEU A 29 8.77 4.89 -12.71
C LEU A 29 9.71 3.94 -13.46
N ASP A 30 9.85 4.11 -14.77
CA ASP A 30 10.79 3.33 -15.58
C ASP A 30 12.26 3.62 -15.18
N ILE A 31 12.57 4.87 -14.84
CA ILE A 31 13.87 5.25 -14.23
C ILE A 31 14.11 4.52 -12.91
N ILE A 32 13.11 4.48 -12.01
CA ILE A 32 13.24 3.77 -10.73
C ILE A 32 13.45 2.26 -10.95
N ALA A 33 12.74 1.67 -11.91
CA ALA A 33 12.92 0.27 -12.29
C ALA A 33 14.34 0.01 -12.84
N ALA A 34 14.87 0.90 -13.68
CA ALA A 34 16.23 0.83 -14.19
C ALA A 34 17.27 0.91 -13.06
N CYS A 35 17.13 1.85 -12.12
CA CYS A 35 18.02 1.96 -10.96
C CYS A 35 17.96 0.71 -10.06
N ALA A 36 16.78 0.10 -9.89
CA ALA A 36 16.65 -1.13 -9.10
C ALA A 36 17.33 -2.34 -9.78
N VAL A 37 17.22 -2.45 -11.10
CA VAL A 37 17.90 -3.50 -11.88
C VAL A 37 19.42 -3.34 -11.80
N MET A 38 19.93 -2.11 -11.93
CA MET A 38 21.36 -1.80 -11.79
C MET A 38 21.88 -2.16 -10.40
N LEU A 39 21.15 -1.82 -9.32
CA LEU A 39 21.54 -2.15 -7.94
C LEU A 39 21.64 -3.66 -7.67
N VAL A 40 20.73 -4.47 -8.23
CA VAL A 40 20.72 -5.92 -8.03
C VAL A 40 21.90 -6.61 -8.73
N LYS A 41 22.45 -5.99 -9.78
CA LYS A 41 23.46 -6.60 -10.65
C LYS A 41 24.84 -5.97 -10.54
N ILE A 42 25.09 -5.12 -9.54
CA ILE A 42 26.46 -4.63 -9.33
C ILE A 42 27.38 -5.83 -9.08
N SER A 43 28.35 -5.99 -9.98
CA SER A 43 29.46 -6.92 -9.84
C SER A 43 30.43 -6.40 -8.77
N LEU A 44 30.77 -7.25 -7.79
CA LEU A 44 31.67 -6.95 -6.67
C LEU A 44 33.15 -6.75 -7.07
N LEU A 45 33.43 -6.44 -8.33
CA LEU A 45 34.76 -6.41 -8.92
C LEU A 45 35.34 -4.99 -9.08
N SER A 46 34.55 -3.92 -8.92
CA SER A 46 35.04 -2.54 -9.02
C SER A 46 35.37 -1.94 -7.64
N SER A 47 36.50 -1.25 -7.53
CA SER A 47 36.99 -0.63 -6.28
C SER A 47 36.09 0.49 -5.73
N PHE A 48 35.03 0.90 -6.45
CA PHE A 48 34.15 2.04 -6.14
C PHE A 48 32.65 1.68 -6.01
N PHE A 49 32.31 0.40 -5.82
CA PHE A 49 30.94 -0.09 -5.68
C PHE A 49 30.02 0.75 -4.77
N PHE A 50 30.52 1.17 -3.60
CA PHE A 50 29.69 1.91 -2.63
C PHE A 50 29.18 3.24 -3.18
N PHE A 51 30.02 3.97 -3.92
CA PHE A 51 29.64 5.27 -4.48
C PHE A 51 28.67 5.13 -5.66
N GLU A 52 28.81 4.06 -6.44
CA GLU A 52 27.90 3.72 -7.53
C GLU A 52 26.51 3.34 -7.00
N ALA A 53 26.45 2.45 -6.00
CA ALA A 53 25.20 2.10 -5.32
C ALA A 53 24.53 3.31 -4.65
N ALA A 54 25.31 4.15 -3.97
CA ALA A 54 24.80 5.38 -3.36
C ALA A 54 24.26 6.36 -4.41
N SER A 55 24.94 6.49 -5.56
CA SER A 55 24.49 7.32 -6.68
C SER A 55 23.13 6.85 -7.19
N HIS A 56 22.96 5.55 -7.48
CA HIS A 56 21.66 5.02 -7.94
C HIS A 56 20.53 5.19 -6.92
N VAL A 57 20.82 5.05 -5.62
CA VAL A 57 19.85 5.32 -4.55
C VAL A 57 19.46 6.80 -4.52
N MET A 58 20.41 7.71 -4.70
CA MET A 58 20.14 9.15 -4.80
C MET A 58 19.33 9.48 -6.05
N THR A 59 19.65 8.90 -7.20
CA THR A 59 18.92 9.07 -8.47
C THR A 59 17.47 8.56 -8.36
N ALA A 60 17.26 7.42 -7.69
CA ALA A 60 15.93 6.91 -7.38
C ALA A 60 15.18 7.84 -6.39
N GLY A 61 15.86 8.37 -5.37
CA GLY A 61 15.30 9.33 -4.42
C GLY A 61 14.84 10.63 -5.09
N VAL A 62 15.66 11.21 -5.98
CA VAL A 62 15.29 12.40 -6.77
C VAL A 62 14.09 12.11 -7.67
N SER A 63 14.05 10.93 -8.30
CA SER A 63 12.91 10.51 -9.13
C SER A 63 11.61 10.40 -8.32
N ILE A 64 11.66 9.88 -7.10
CA ILE A 64 10.50 9.82 -6.18
C ILE A 64 10.02 11.23 -5.81
N ILE A 65 10.94 12.15 -5.51
CA ILE A 65 10.59 13.55 -5.20
C ILE A 65 9.91 14.21 -6.41
N LEU A 66 10.39 13.96 -7.63
CA LEU A 66 9.77 14.46 -8.86
C LEU A 66 8.35 13.87 -9.08
N ILE A 67 8.14 12.58 -8.80
CA ILE A 67 6.80 11.96 -8.83
C ILE A 67 5.87 12.65 -7.83
N ILE A 68 6.34 12.87 -6.59
CA ILE A 68 5.55 13.54 -5.55
C ILE A 68 5.21 14.98 -5.97
N SER A 69 6.12 15.67 -6.66
CA SER A 69 5.88 17.03 -7.18
C SER A 69 4.78 17.09 -8.27
N GLU A 70 4.49 15.96 -8.92
CA GLU A 70 3.44 15.85 -9.94
C GLU A 70 2.08 15.41 -9.37
N LEU A 71 2.05 14.95 -8.11
CA LEU A 71 0.82 14.58 -7.40
C LEU A 71 0.13 15.80 -6.77
N PRO A 72 -1.22 15.87 -6.78
CA PRO A 72 -1.96 17.04 -6.30
C PRO A 72 -1.99 17.20 -4.77
N PHE A 73 -1.37 16.30 -3.99
CA PHE A 73 -1.52 16.21 -2.53
C PHE A 73 -0.74 17.26 -1.74
N PHE A 74 0.44 17.71 -2.20
CA PHE A 74 1.38 18.53 -1.40
C PHE A 74 1.69 19.92 -2.00
N ARG A 75 0.72 20.53 -2.68
CA ARG A 75 0.91 21.81 -3.40
C ARG A 75 1.47 22.93 -2.51
N GLY A 76 0.96 23.08 -1.29
CA GLY A 76 1.41 24.11 -0.35
C GLY A 76 2.83 23.91 0.20
N TYR A 77 3.34 22.67 0.23
CA TYR A 77 4.71 22.38 0.69
C TYR A 77 5.73 22.72 -0.40
N PHE A 78 5.46 22.36 -1.66
CA PHE A 78 6.34 22.72 -2.78
C PHE A 78 6.35 24.23 -3.05
N ASP A 79 5.19 24.90 -2.93
CA ASP A 79 5.12 26.36 -3.12
C ASP A 79 5.94 27.13 -2.05
N HIS A 80 6.09 26.60 -0.83
CA HIS A 80 6.84 27.25 0.25
C HIS A 80 8.34 26.89 0.27
N ASN A 81 8.67 25.60 0.13
CA ASN A 81 10.04 25.11 0.29
C ASN A 81 10.83 25.06 -1.03
N TRP A 82 10.17 24.90 -2.18
CA TRP A 82 10.81 24.70 -3.49
C TRP A 82 10.03 25.42 -4.62
N PRO A 83 10.11 26.76 -4.70
CA PRO A 83 9.31 27.56 -5.64
C PRO A 83 9.54 27.18 -7.13
N LEU A 84 10.70 26.60 -7.45
CA LEU A 84 11.04 26.06 -8.77
C LEU A 84 10.19 24.85 -9.19
N LEU A 85 9.61 24.13 -8.23
CA LEU A 85 8.65 23.03 -8.43
C LEU A 85 7.22 23.44 -8.03
N GLY A 86 7.00 24.72 -7.71
CA GLY A 86 5.71 25.28 -7.33
C GLY A 86 4.74 25.43 -8.51
N GLN A 87 3.53 25.92 -8.22
CA GLN A 87 2.51 26.19 -9.22
C GLN A 87 2.89 27.35 -10.17
N ASP A 88 3.71 28.27 -9.66
CA ASP A 88 4.13 29.50 -10.36
C ASP A 88 5.33 29.28 -11.30
N SER A 89 5.92 28.08 -11.33
CA SER A 89 6.95 27.70 -12.30
C SER A 89 6.37 26.91 -13.47
N GLY A 90 7.03 27.00 -14.64
CA GLY A 90 6.71 26.19 -15.82
C GLY A 90 7.20 24.74 -15.69
N PHE A 91 7.03 23.93 -16.74
CA PHE A 91 7.54 22.55 -16.78
C PHE A 91 9.05 22.46 -17.03
N ILE A 92 9.75 23.60 -17.13
CA ILE A 92 11.16 23.69 -17.51
C ILE A 92 12.08 23.00 -16.50
N THR A 93 11.84 23.19 -15.21
CA THR A 93 12.67 22.61 -14.13
C THR A 93 12.52 21.09 -14.09
N LEU A 94 11.30 20.60 -14.27
CA LEU A 94 11.01 19.18 -14.41
C LEU A 94 11.62 18.59 -15.69
N ALA A 95 11.53 19.30 -16.82
CA ALA A 95 12.14 18.88 -18.08
C ALA A 95 13.66 18.76 -17.95
N LEU A 96 14.32 19.75 -17.35
CA LEU A 96 15.76 19.74 -17.15
C LEU A 96 16.19 18.62 -16.19
N ALA A 97 15.45 18.41 -15.10
CA ALA A 97 15.73 17.32 -14.17
C ALA A 97 15.59 15.94 -14.84
N MET A 98 14.53 15.72 -15.64
CA MET A 98 14.37 14.47 -16.38
C MET A 98 15.43 14.28 -17.48
N LEU A 99 15.92 15.36 -18.10
CA LEU A 99 17.03 15.30 -19.05
C LEU A 99 18.31 14.80 -18.36
N ILE A 100 18.64 15.40 -17.22
CA ILE A 100 19.84 15.03 -16.44
C ILE A 100 19.76 13.57 -15.98
N LEU A 101 18.60 13.15 -15.46
CA LEU A 101 18.39 11.76 -15.05
C LEU A 101 18.47 10.79 -16.24
N GLY A 102 17.89 11.15 -17.39
CA GLY A 102 17.96 10.34 -18.61
C GLY A 102 19.38 10.17 -19.14
N VAL A 103 20.17 11.25 -19.18
CA VAL A 103 21.58 11.22 -19.58
C VAL A 103 22.42 10.41 -18.58
N SER A 104 22.16 10.54 -17.27
CA SER A 104 22.87 9.77 -16.25
C SER A 104 22.68 8.26 -16.44
N ILE A 105 21.44 7.80 -16.65
CA ILE A 105 21.13 6.37 -16.80
C ILE A 105 21.70 5.79 -18.11
N LEU A 106 21.73 6.60 -19.18
CA LEU A 106 22.40 6.20 -20.42
C LEU A 106 23.93 6.21 -20.28
N GLY A 107 24.48 7.12 -19.47
CA GLY A 107 25.90 7.15 -19.12
C GLY A 107 26.34 5.88 -18.40
N ASP A 108 25.48 5.36 -17.52
CA ASP A 108 25.73 4.13 -16.77
C ASP A 108 25.79 2.87 -17.67
N LEU A 109 25.28 2.93 -18.91
CA LEU A 109 25.42 1.85 -19.91
C LEU A 109 26.78 1.85 -20.62
N ASN A 110 27.59 2.90 -20.47
CA ASN A 110 28.90 3.02 -21.12
C ASN A 110 30.02 2.33 -20.34
N THR A 111 29.76 1.86 -19.12
CA THR A 111 30.73 1.17 -18.27
C THR A 111 30.82 -0.32 -18.65
N GLU A 112 32.03 -0.89 -18.71
CA GLU A 112 32.24 -2.29 -19.12
C GLU A 112 31.50 -3.30 -18.20
N ALA A 113 31.28 -2.95 -16.93
CA ALA A 113 30.56 -3.76 -15.93
C ALA A 113 29.05 -3.91 -16.22
N THR A 114 28.46 -3.00 -16.97
CA THR A 114 27.03 -2.92 -17.34
C THR A 114 26.83 -3.14 -18.84
N SER A 115 27.80 -3.76 -19.52
CA SER A 115 27.70 -4.08 -20.94
C SER A 115 26.70 -5.22 -21.20
N GLN A 116 26.24 -5.33 -22.46
CA GLN A 116 25.19 -6.26 -22.90
C GLN A 116 25.44 -7.73 -22.50
N GLU A 117 26.72 -8.09 -22.30
CA GLU A 117 27.17 -9.43 -21.95
C GLU A 117 26.95 -9.80 -20.47
N SER A 118 26.96 -8.82 -19.54
CA SER A 118 26.78 -9.05 -18.10
C SER A 118 25.34 -8.83 -17.61
N LEU A 119 24.62 -7.87 -18.19
CA LEU A 119 23.24 -7.52 -17.79
C LEU A 119 22.18 -8.43 -18.41
N GLY A 120 22.48 -9.09 -19.53
CA GLY A 120 21.49 -9.81 -20.33
C GLY A 120 20.62 -8.87 -21.17
N THR A 121 20.21 -9.35 -22.35
CA THR A 121 19.58 -8.53 -23.40
C THR A 121 18.28 -7.85 -22.95
N SER A 122 17.46 -8.50 -22.12
CA SER A 122 16.19 -7.95 -21.64
C SER A 122 16.36 -6.81 -20.64
N PHE A 123 17.33 -6.90 -19.73
CA PHE A 123 17.56 -5.86 -18.73
C PHE A 123 18.24 -4.63 -19.32
N TRP A 124 19.17 -4.85 -20.25
CA TRP A 124 19.80 -3.77 -21.01
C TRP A 124 18.77 -2.98 -21.83
N GLN A 125 17.79 -3.66 -22.46
CA GLN A 125 16.70 -2.99 -23.18
C GLN A 125 15.81 -2.15 -22.28
N ILE A 126 15.53 -2.60 -21.05
CA ILE A 126 14.73 -1.84 -20.08
C ILE A 126 15.43 -0.54 -19.72
N VAL A 127 16.72 -0.60 -19.37
CA VAL A 127 17.52 0.59 -19.02
C VAL A 127 17.61 1.55 -20.21
N LEU A 128 17.90 1.05 -21.40
CA LEU A 128 17.98 1.86 -22.62
C LEU A 128 16.64 2.55 -22.91
N SER A 129 15.53 1.81 -22.78
CA SER A 129 14.19 2.35 -23.01
C SER A 129 13.84 3.45 -22.00
N ALA A 130 14.19 3.27 -20.73
CA ALA A 130 13.96 4.26 -19.67
C ALA A 130 14.73 5.56 -19.94
N GLY A 131 16.00 5.47 -20.32
CA GLY A 131 16.83 6.62 -20.68
C GLY A 131 16.29 7.41 -21.88
N ILE A 132 15.92 6.72 -22.96
CA ILE A 132 15.37 7.34 -24.17
C ILE A 132 14.00 7.99 -23.90
N LEU A 133 13.11 7.31 -23.16
CA LEU A 133 11.78 7.83 -22.82
C LEU A 133 11.89 9.09 -21.95
N ALA A 134 12.81 9.13 -20.99
CA ALA A 134 13.08 10.32 -20.18
C ALA A 134 13.53 11.53 -21.01
N MET A 135 14.39 11.30 -22.00
CA MET A 135 14.86 12.34 -22.93
C MET A 135 13.74 12.89 -23.81
N ILE A 136 12.91 12.00 -24.38
CA ILE A 136 11.76 12.41 -25.22
C ILE A 136 10.74 13.20 -24.39
N MET A 137 10.43 12.74 -23.17
CA MET A 137 9.51 13.46 -22.29
C MET A 137 10.09 14.80 -21.84
N SER A 138 11.39 14.92 -21.63
CA SER A 138 12.04 16.21 -21.37
C SER A 138 11.75 17.22 -22.48
N ALA A 139 11.95 16.82 -23.75
CA ALA A 139 11.67 17.68 -24.90
C ALA A 139 10.18 18.07 -25.00
N ILE A 140 9.27 17.12 -24.78
CA ILE A 140 7.82 17.37 -24.78
C ILE A 140 7.44 18.37 -23.67
N ASN A 141 8.01 18.23 -22.47
CA ASN A 141 7.74 19.15 -21.36
C ASN A 141 8.29 20.55 -21.60
N LEU A 142 9.45 20.66 -22.25
CA LEU A 142 10.03 21.94 -22.64
C LEU A 142 9.13 22.66 -23.66
N VAL A 143 8.70 21.96 -24.71
CA VAL A 143 7.79 22.49 -25.73
C VAL A 143 6.44 22.85 -25.11
N ALA A 144 5.87 22.00 -24.25
CA ALA A 144 4.62 22.29 -23.56
C ALA A 144 4.74 23.54 -22.67
N SER A 145 5.90 23.75 -22.05
CA SER A 145 6.14 24.97 -21.26
C SER A 145 6.21 26.24 -22.11
N PHE A 146 6.60 26.18 -23.38
CA PHE A 146 6.60 27.34 -24.27
C PHE A 146 5.25 27.56 -24.97
N VAL A 147 4.57 26.50 -25.39
CA VAL A 147 3.29 26.57 -26.09
C VAL A 147 2.15 27.03 -25.17
N PHE A 148 2.15 26.58 -23.91
CA PHE A 148 1.08 26.86 -22.94
C PHE A 148 1.45 27.91 -21.88
N ALA A 149 2.63 28.53 -21.96
CA ALA A 149 2.94 29.71 -21.14
C ALA A 149 2.51 30.98 -21.86
N ASP A 150 1.70 31.80 -21.18
CA ASP A 150 1.41 33.15 -21.65
C ASP A 150 2.10 34.17 -20.76
N ARG A 151 3.24 34.68 -21.23
CA ARG A 151 4.07 35.65 -20.50
C ARG A 151 3.35 36.99 -20.29
N SER A 152 2.34 37.28 -21.09
CA SER A 152 1.52 38.51 -20.99
C SER A 152 0.46 38.45 -19.89
N SER A 153 0.00 37.25 -19.52
CA SER A 153 -1.09 37.03 -18.55
C SER A 153 -0.61 36.43 -17.22
N GLY A 154 0.70 36.17 -17.07
CA GLY A 154 1.28 35.53 -15.88
C GLY A 154 0.83 34.08 -15.67
N VAL A 155 0.19 33.46 -16.67
CA VAL A 155 -0.36 32.10 -16.56
C VAL A 155 0.70 31.09 -16.98
N THR A 156 1.09 30.22 -16.05
CA THR A 156 2.00 29.10 -16.35
C THR A 156 1.24 27.90 -16.92
N ALA A 157 1.93 27.07 -17.69
CA ALA A 157 1.37 25.83 -18.23
C ALA A 157 0.85 24.88 -17.11
N ARG A 158 1.42 24.95 -15.89
CA ARG A 158 0.92 24.24 -14.71
C ARG A 158 -0.42 24.78 -14.20
N HIS A 159 -0.67 26.08 -14.29
CA HIS A 159 -1.97 26.68 -13.98
C HIS A 159 -3.06 26.25 -14.96
N VAL A 160 -2.75 26.22 -16.26
CA VAL A 160 -3.67 25.72 -17.30
C VAL A 160 -4.00 24.24 -17.06
N ARG A 161 -3.02 23.44 -16.64
CA ARG A 161 -3.21 22.01 -16.30
C ARG A 161 -4.10 21.76 -15.07
N VAL A 162 -4.17 22.70 -14.13
CA VAL A 162 -4.95 22.53 -12.88
C VAL A 162 -6.33 23.19 -12.96
N TYR A 163 -6.43 24.34 -13.62
CA TYR A 163 -7.62 25.18 -13.62
C TYR A 163 -8.30 25.31 -14.99
N GLY A 164 -7.73 24.73 -16.05
CA GLY A 164 -8.30 24.75 -17.40
C GLY A 164 -8.58 26.17 -17.88
N ALA A 165 -9.73 26.38 -18.54
CA ALA A 165 -10.16 27.67 -19.07
C ALA A 165 -10.31 28.79 -18.02
N VAL A 166 -10.30 28.49 -16.71
CA VAL A 166 -10.44 29.46 -15.61
C VAL A 166 -9.08 29.92 -15.05
N ALA A 167 -7.97 29.41 -15.60
CA ALA A 167 -6.61 29.75 -15.19
C ALA A 167 -6.31 31.28 -15.17
N PRO A 168 -6.67 32.09 -16.19
CA PRO A 168 -6.38 33.52 -16.15
C PRO A 168 -7.15 34.28 -15.05
N GLN A 169 -8.40 33.91 -14.76
CA GLN A 169 -9.22 34.58 -13.74
C GLN A 169 -8.73 34.32 -12.30
N LYS A 170 -8.12 33.16 -12.04
CA LYS A 170 -7.63 32.78 -10.70
C LYS A 170 -6.24 33.33 -10.39
N VAL A 171 -5.40 33.52 -11.41
CA VAL A 171 -4.07 34.14 -11.28
C VAL A 171 -4.18 35.64 -11.03
N VAL A 172 -5.05 36.36 -11.76
CA VAL A 172 -5.31 37.80 -11.53
C VAL A 172 -5.81 38.07 -10.10
N LYS A 173 -6.69 37.21 -9.57
CA LYS A 173 -7.14 37.28 -8.17
C LYS A 173 -6.03 37.09 -7.13
N ARG A 174 -5.00 36.27 -7.43
CA ARG A 174 -3.87 36.05 -6.51
C ARG A 174 -2.93 37.26 -6.48
N THR A 175 -2.64 37.86 -7.64
CA THR A 175 -1.77 39.05 -7.75
C THR A 175 -2.39 40.28 -7.09
N ASP A 176 -3.71 40.48 -7.19
CA ASP A 176 -4.39 41.58 -6.48
C ASP A 176 -4.55 41.34 -4.97
N SER A 177 -4.51 40.08 -4.53
CA SER A 177 -4.67 39.73 -3.11
C SER A 177 -3.43 40.01 -2.23
N GLN A 178 -2.26 40.25 -2.83
CA GLN A 178 -1.06 40.70 -2.10
C GLN A 178 -0.89 42.22 -2.06
N ARG A 179 -1.84 42.97 -2.63
CA ARG A 179 -1.84 44.45 -2.64
C ARG A 179 -3.13 45.10 -2.15
N SER A 180 -3.87 44.45 -1.24
CA SER A 180 -5.09 45.03 -0.65
C SER A 180 -4.98 45.22 0.87
N PHE A 181 -4.11 46.14 1.27
CA PHE A 181 -4.33 47.00 2.43
C PHE A 181 -3.80 48.42 2.14
N GLN A 182 -4.33 49.05 1.10
CA GLN A 182 -4.31 50.51 0.96
C GLN A 182 -5.73 50.96 0.61
N LEU A 183 -6.41 51.50 1.62
CA LEU A 183 -7.58 52.34 1.44
C LEU A 183 -7.13 53.66 0.79
N CYS A 184 -8.01 54.19 -0.07
CA CYS A 184 -8.08 55.58 -0.52
C CYS A 184 -7.38 55.97 -1.84
N MET A 185 -8.11 56.81 -2.58
CA MET A 185 -7.78 57.60 -3.78
C MET A 185 -7.81 56.89 -5.14
N LYS A 186 -9.02 56.79 -5.69
CA LYS A 186 -9.28 56.78 -7.13
C LYS A 186 -8.86 58.13 -7.70
N ARG A 187 -7.61 58.24 -8.15
CA ARG A 187 -7.08 59.36 -8.93
C ARG A 187 -7.42 59.10 -10.40
N GLU A 188 -8.50 59.71 -10.87
CA GLU A 188 -8.76 59.86 -12.30
C GLU A 188 -8.35 61.27 -12.70
N ASP A 189 -7.21 61.38 -13.39
CA ASP A 189 -6.72 62.60 -14.03
C ASP A 189 -7.52 62.83 -15.33
N THR A 190 -8.66 63.49 -15.26
CA THR A 190 -9.25 64.24 -16.39
C THR A 190 -9.98 65.48 -15.87
N LEU A 191 -9.61 66.65 -16.41
CA LEU A 191 -10.09 67.97 -16.01
C LEU A 191 -11.52 68.24 -16.53
N PRO A 192 -12.40 68.81 -15.70
CA PRO A 192 -13.42 69.74 -16.19
C PRO A 192 -13.28 71.13 -15.57
N LYS A 193 -13.29 72.16 -16.41
CA LYS A 193 -13.42 73.58 -16.04
C LYS A 193 -14.89 73.95 -15.82
N TYR A 194 -15.13 74.62 -14.69
CA TYR A 194 -16.15 75.64 -14.34
C TYR A 194 -17.48 75.71 -15.11
N SER A 195 -18.58 75.62 -14.35
CA SER A 195 -19.43 76.80 -14.09
C SER A 195 -20.27 76.60 -12.81
N THR A 196 -20.48 77.73 -12.13
CA THR A 196 -21.22 77.93 -10.89
C THR A 196 -22.65 78.35 -11.19
N GLU A 197 -23.66 77.79 -10.51
CA GLU A 197 -24.75 78.60 -9.96
C GLU A 197 -25.64 77.83 -8.97
N SER A 198 -26.04 78.59 -7.96
CA SER A 198 -26.79 78.26 -6.76
C SER A 198 -28.30 78.22 -6.97
N THR A 199 -29.04 77.46 -6.15
CA THR A 199 -30.06 77.92 -5.16
C THR A 199 -30.99 76.75 -4.75
N PRO A 200 -31.39 76.60 -3.46
CA PRO A 200 -32.11 75.43 -2.95
C PRO A 200 -33.63 75.66 -2.76
N ARG A 201 -34.33 74.60 -2.31
CA ARG A 201 -35.58 74.56 -1.50
C ARG A 201 -36.85 74.13 -2.26
N ARG A 202 -37.47 72.99 -1.87
CA ARG A 202 -38.66 72.93 -0.95
C ARG A 202 -39.18 71.48 -0.76
N GLN A 203 -39.58 71.20 0.47
CA GLN A 203 -40.24 69.97 0.95
C GLN A 203 -41.75 69.93 0.61
N SER A 204 -42.33 68.73 0.46
CA SER A 204 -43.66 68.27 0.99
C SER A 204 -44.10 66.99 0.21
N ALA A 205 -44.20 65.83 0.85
CA ALA A 205 -45.36 65.23 1.55
C ALA A 205 -46.36 64.49 0.62
N MET A 206 -46.52 63.18 0.87
CA MET A 206 -47.52 62.20 0.37
C MET A 206 -48.97 62.58 0.80
N PRO A 207 -50.12 61.90 0.44
CA PRO A 207 -50.28 60.49 -0.02
C PRO A 207 -51.50 60.13 -0.97
N ARG A 208 -51.68 58.82 -1.21
CA ARG A 208 -52.93 58.00 -1.44
C ARG A 208 -53.49 57.70 -2.86
N PHE A 209 -53.64 56.39 -3.08
CA PHE A 209 -54.41 55.60 -4.08
C PHE A 209 -55.94 55.86 -4.04
N PRO A 210 -56.77 55.52 -5.09
CA PRO A 210 -57.24 54.14 -5.37
C PRO A 210 -57.60 53.73 -6.84
N LEU A 211 -57.96 52.44 -6.94
CA LEU A 211 -58.29 51.49 -8.03
C LEU A 211 -59.41 51.82 -9.07
N LYS A 212 -59.33 51.15 -10.25
CA LYS A 212 -60.42 50.62 -11.15
C LYS A 212 -59.73 49.75 -12.25
N ILE A 213 -59.89 48.43 -12.43
CA ILE A 213 -61.01 47.48 -12.73
C ILE A 213 -61.39 47.41 -14.25
N ASN A 214 -61.18 46.21 -14.84
CA ASN A 214 -61.66 45.57 -16.12
C ASN A 214 -61.06 46.10 -17.44
N GLY A 215 -60.58 45.35 -18.46
CA GLY A 215 -60.70 43.97 -19.02
C GLY A 215 -60.98 44.10 -20.56
N PRO A 216 -60.86 43.11 -21.47
CA PRO A 216 -60.07 41.88 -21.55
C PRO A 216 -59.10 41.83 -22.77
N VAL A 217 -58.41 40.68 -22.86
CA VAL A 217 -57.47 40.20 -23.88
C VAL A 217 -57.99 40.26 -25.32
N ASN A 218 -57.12 40.65 -26.26
CA ASN A 218 -57.20 40.17 -27.64
C ASN A 218 -55.83 39.66 -28.09
N THR A 219 -55.83 38.42 -28.56
CA THR A 219 -54.73 37.72 -29.21
C THR A 219 -54.65 38.14 -30.67
N ASP A 220 -53.47 37.94 -31.25
CA ASP A 220 -53.13 38.13 -32.66
C ASP A 220 -52.72 39.56 -33.05
N ASP A 221 -51.41 39.79 -33.02
CA ASP A 221 -50.71 40.35 -34.18
C ASP A 221 -49.22 40.00 -34.10
N ALA A 222 -48.80 39.18 -35.04
CA ALA A 222 -47.41 38.89 -35.33
C ALA A 222 -46.76 40.07 -36.08
N ALA A 223 -45.46 40.21 -35.86
CA ALA A 223 -44.50 41.04 -36.61
C ALA A 223 -44.48 42.55 -36.30
N SER A 224 -43.49 42.96 -35.49
CA SER A 224 -42.53 43.98 -35.94
C SER A 224 -41.34 44.06 -34.98
N SER A 225 -40.16 43.99 -35.56
CA SER A 225 -38.85 44.01 -34.95
C SER A 225 -38.48 45.40 -34.44
N LYS A 226 -37.94 45.45 -33.21
CA LYS A 226 -36.87 46.35 -32.73
C LYS A 226 -36.95 46.44 -31.21
N TYR A 227 -36.33 45.50 -30.51
CA TYR A 227 -35.61 45.73 -29.24
C TYR A 227 -35.01 44.40 -28.78
N SER A 228 -33.85 44.06 -29.36
CA SER A 228 -32.97 43.03 -28.81
C SER A 228 -31.58 43.63 -28.69
N ARG A 229 -31.31 44.25 -27.53
CA ARG A 229 -29.98 44.45 -26.94
C ARG A 229 -30.12 45.16 -25.61
N ASP A 230 -30.46 44.40 -24.57
CA ASP A 230 -29.72 44.48 -23.30
C ASP A 230 -30.17 43.36 -22.36
N SER A 231 -29.34 42.34 -22.20
CA SER A 231 -29.49 41.29 -21.18
C SER A 231 -28.13 40.60 -20.93
N SER A 232 -27.12 41.37 -20.56
CA SER A 232 -25.90 40.82 -19.95
C SER A 232 -26.13 40.70 -18.44
N GLY A 233 -26.48 39.51 -17.96
CA GLY A 233 -26.68 39.37 -16.52
C GLY A 233 -27.17 38.05 -15.94
N VAL A 234 -27.05 36.91 -16.61
CA VAL A 234 -27.18 35.60 -15.93
C VAL A 234 -26.23 34.60 -16.58
N ALA A 235 -25.13 34.27 -15.88
CA ALA A 235 -24.30 33.13 -16.25
C ALA A 235 -25.05 31.84 -15.91
N ILE A 236 -25.40 31.07 -16.92
CA ILE A 236 -25.93 29.70 -16.79
C ILE A 236 -24.86 28.86 -16.05
N PRO A 237 -25.20 28.09 -15.01
CA PRO A 237 -24.22 27.23 -14.35
C PRO A 237 -23.73 26.17 -15.33
N ASN A 238 -22.44 26.22 -15.63
CA ASN A 238 -21.76 25.35 -16.58
C ASN A 238 -21.67 23.93 -15.99
N LEU A 239 -22.27 22.96 -16.68
CA LEU A 239 -22.48 21.56 -16.26
C LEU A 239 -21.19 20.70 -16.25
N ALA A 240 -20.02 21.33 -16.06
CA ALA A 240 -18.71 20.70 -16.15
C ALA A 240 -18.14 20.24 -14.79
N HIS A 241 -18.93 20.31 -13.71
CA HIS A 241 -18.50 19.97 -12.34
C HIS A 241 -19.12 18.70 -11.77
N HIS A 242 -19.54 17.74 -12.62
CA HIS A 242 -19.87 16.41 -12.12
C HIS A 242 -18.60 15.54 -12.01
N PRO A 243 -18.28 14.99 -10.82
CA PRO A 243 -17.12 14.10 -10.60
C PRO A 243 -17.16 12.82 -11.48
N ALA A 244 -18.30 12.56 -12.13
CA ALA A 244 -18.49 11.44 -13.04
C ALA A 244 -17.71 11.56 -14.37
N MET A 245 -17.39 12.77 -14.87
CA MET A 245 -16.64 12.91 -16.14
C MET A 245 -15.14 12.59 -16.00
N HIS A 246 -14.55 12.86 -14.83
CA HIS A 246 -13.16 12.49 -14.55
C HIS A 246 -12.96 10.97 -14.47
N ILE A 247 -13.93 10.27 -13.88
CA ILE A 247 -13.91 8.80 -13.77
C ILE A 247 -14.08 8.16 -15.16
N LYS A 248 -14.94 8.72 -16.02
CA LYS A 248 -15.14 8.24 -17.40
C LYS A 248 -13.89 8.42 -18.27
N SER A 249 -13.21 9.57 -18.18
CA SER A 249 -11.98 9.80 -18.95
C SER A 249 -10.80 8.93 -18.49
N LEU A 250 -10.66 8.70 -17.18
CA LEU A 250 -9.70 7.74 -16.62
C LEU A 250 -10.03 6.29 -17.04
N LEU A 251 -11.30 5.89 -16.98
CA LEU A 251 -11.72 4.56 -17.41
C LEU A 251 -11.45 4.33 -18.89
N ILE A 252 -11.69 5.30 -19.78
CA ILE A 252 -11.45 5.11 -21.22
C ILE A 252 -9.96 4.93 -21.54
N PHE A 253 -9.07 5.64 -20.83
CA PHE A 253 -7.62 5.54 -21.05
C PHE A 253 -7.00 4.29 -20.43
N PHE A 254 -7.42 3.92 -19.21
CA PHE A 254 -6.85 2.77 -18.51
C PHE A 254 -7.61 1.46 -18.77
N ALA A 255 -8.83 1.48 -19.28
CA ALA A 255 -9.58 0.25 -19.59
C ALA A 255 -8.83 -0.68 -20.54
N PRO A 256 -8.19 -0.25 -21.65
CA PRO A 256 -7.48 -1.18 -22.53
C PRO A 256 -6.31 -1.91 -21.85
N ILE A 257 -5.74 -1.36 -20.77
CA ILE A 257 -4.60 -1.94 -20.03
C ILE A 257 -5.08 -2.72 -18.78
N ILE A 258 -6.04 -2.15 -18.06
CA ILE A 258 -6.56 -2.72 -16.81
C ILE A 258 -7.57 -3.83 -17.10
N LEU A 259 -8.43 -3.69 -18.12
CA LEU A 259 -9.46 -4.67 -18.45
C LEU A 259 -8.86 -6.05 -18.79
N PRO A 260 -7.82 -6.22 -19.63
CA PRO A 260 -7.24 -7.54 -19.87
C PRO A 260 -6.57 -8.11 -18.61
N ARG A 261 -6.00 -7.28 -17.74
CA ARG A 261 -5.44 -7.73 -16.45
C ARG A 261 -6.53 -8.16 -15.46
N ILE A 262 -7.62 -7.41 -15.37
CA ILE A 262 -8.79 -7.77 -14.54
C ILE A 262 -9.44 -9.03 -15.10
N VAL A 263 -9.58 -9.16 -16.42
CA VAL A 263 -10.16 -10.36 -17.05
C VAL A 263 -9.25 -11.57 -16.85
N ASN A 264 -7.93 -11.42 -16.97
CA ASN A 264 -6.99 -12.51 -16.70
C ASN A 264 -6.95 -12.87 -15.21
N PHE A 265 -7.02 -11.89 -14.32
CA PHE A 265 -7.14 -12.12 -12.88
C PHE A 265 -8.48 -12.78 -12.53
N TYR A 266 -9.57 -12.37 -13.17
CA TYR A 266 -10.90 -12.97 -13.00
C TYR A 266 -10.93 -14.40 -13.55
N ARG A 267 -10.33 -14.65 -14.71
CA ARG A 267 -10.20 -16.00 -15.27
C ARG A 267 -9.31 -16.89 -14.41
N SER A 268 -8.16 -16.39 -13.93
CA SER A 268 -7.27 -17.17 -13.07
C SER A 268 -7.89 -17.45 -11.70
N THR A 269 -8.55 -16.47 -11.09
CA THR A 269 -9.29 -16.67 -9.84
C THR A 269 -10.48 -17.59 -10.03
N ARG A 270 -11.20 -17.52 -11.17
CA ARG A 270 -12.30 -18.44 -11.52
C ARG A 270 -11.82 -19.87 -11.71
N VAL A 271 -10.69 -20.07 -12.39
CA VAL A 271 -10.08 -21.39 -12.57
C VAL A 271 -9.60 -21.94 -11.22
N ALA A 272 -8.95 -21.12 -10.39
CA ALA A 272 -8.60 -21.48 -9.02
C ALA A 272 -9.83 -21.74 -8.12
N LEU A 273 -10.97 -21.09 -8.42
CA LEU A 273 -12.27 -21.35 -7.78
C LEU A 273 -12.86 -22.69 -8.20
N ALA A 274 -12.68 -23.07 -9.47
CA ALA A 274 -13.25 -24.28 -10.05
C ALA A 274 -12.47 -25.53 -9.63
N SER A 275 -11.15 -25.41 -9.45
CA SER A 275 -10.26 -26.50 -9.01
C SER A 275 -10.21 -26.67 -7.48
N ARG A 276 -11.27 -26.31 -6.75
CA ARG A 276 -11.26 -26.29 -5.29
C ARG A 276 -11.42 -27.69 -4.68
N PRO A 277 -10.56 -28.07 -3.71
CA PRO A 277 -10.88 -29.19 -2.84
C PRO A 277 -12.08 -28.86 -1.94
N ALA A 278 -12.78 -29.89 -1.45
CA ALA A 278 -13.92 -29.73 -0.56
C ALA A 278 -13.54 -28.94 0.71
N PRO A 279 -14.44 -28.12 1.27
CA PRO A 279 -14.16 -27.33 2.46
C PRO A 279 -13.64 -28.21 3.61
N ARG A 280 -12.48 -27.84 4.16
CA ARG A 280 -11.87 -28.55 5.29
C ARG A 280 -12.43 -28.00 6.60
N ALA A 281 -12.64 -28.88 7.59
CA ALA A 281 -12.92 -28.46 8.96
C ALA A 281 -11.75 -27.63 9.52
N LEU A 282 -12.06 -26.67 10.39
CA LEU A 282 -11.07 -25.75 10.94
C LEU A 282 -9.97 -26.53 11.70
N PRO A 283 -8.68 -26.39 11.32
CA PRO A 283 -7.60 -27.07 12.02
C PRO A 283 -7.42 -26.49 13.44
N GLN A 284 -7.10 -27.36 14.41
CA GLN A 284 -6.97 -27.00 15.83
C GLN A 284 -5.96 -25.86 16.08
N ASN A 285 -4.91 -25.77 15.27
CA ASN A 285 -3.89 -24.71 15.35
C ASN A 285 -4.47 -23.33 14.97
N ALA A 286 -5.25 -23.27 13.88
CA ALA A 286 -5.90 -22.04 13.46
C ALA A 286 -7.01 -21.64 14.45
N SER A 287 -7.71 -22.61 15.06
CA SER A 287 -8.70 -22.34 16.11
C SER A 287 -8.07 -21.62 17.32
N ARG A 288 -6.90 -22.08 17.79
CA ARG A 288 -6.17 -21.42 18.88
C ARG A 288 -5.81 -19.97 18.54
N ALA A 289 -5.31 -19.73 17.33
CA ALA A 289 -4.98 -18.39 16.85
C ALA A 289 -6.21 -17.47 16.76
N LEU A 290 -7.33 -17.99 16.24
CA LEU A 290 -8.60 -17.26 16.16
C LEU A 290 -9.18 -16.95 17.55
N ASN A 291 -9.03 -17.85 18.53
CA ASN A 291 -9.45 -17.59 19.91
C ASN A 291 -8.64 -16.45 20.53
N VAL A 292 -7.32 -16.41 20.31
CA VAL A 292 -6.48 -15.28 20.77
C VAL A 292 -6.94 -13.96 20.14
N LEU A 293 -7.17 -13.95 18.82
CA LEU A 293 -7.70 -12.76 18.15
C LEU A 293 -9.08 -12.36 18.67
N PHE A 294 -9.95 -13.32 18.98
CA PHE A 294 -11.27 -13.04 19.55
C PHE A 294 -11.16 -12.31 20.90
N PHE A 295 -10.30 -12.80 21.80
CA PHE A 295 -10.05 -12.12 23.07
C PHE A 295 -9.39 -10.74 22.87
N ALA A 296 -8.45 -10.61 21.94
CA ALA A 296 -7.83 -9.33 21.60
C ALA A 296 -8.85 -8.31 21.05
N ILE A 297 -9.73 -8.73 20.14
CA ILE A 297 -10.81 -7.91 19.58
C ILE A 297 -11.74 -7.44 20.70
N ILE A 298 -12.18 -8.34 21.58
CA ILE A 298 -13.03 -7.96 22.72
C ILE A 298 -12.30 -6.98 23.62
N PHE A 299 -11.05 -7.24 23.96
CA PHE A 299 -10.24 -6.35 24.79
C PHE A 299 -10.15 -4.96 24.17
N PHE A 300 -9.73 -4.83 22.92
CA PHE A 300 -9.62 -3.54 22.24
C PHE A 300 -10.98 -2.85 22.02
N LEU A 301 -12.04 -3.61 21.75
CA LEU A 301 -13.38 -3.05 21.65
C LEU A 301 -13.83 -2.48 23.00
N LEU A 302 -13.63 -3.20 24.10
CA LEU A 302 -13.92 -2.71 25.45
C LEU A 302 -13.10 -1.45 25.79
N LEU A 303 -11.83 -1.41 25.39
CA LEU A 303 -10.98 -0.23 25.58
C LEU A 303 -11.44 0.98 24.77
N SER A 304 -12.07 0.76 23.61
CA SER A 304 -12.59 1.83 22.74
C SER A 304 -13.90 2.44 23.25
N LEU A 305 -14.62 1.73 24.12
CA LEU A 305 -15.89 2.21 24.66
C LEU A 305 -15.67 3.27 25.74
N PRO A 306 -16.55 4.28 25.82
CA PRO A 306 -16.41 5.40 26.76
C PRO A 306 -16.62 5.01 28.23
N PHE A 307 -17.08 3.79 28.51
CA PHE A 307 -17.25 3.26 29.87
C PHE A 307 -15.97 2.63 30.45
N ASN A 308 -14.87 2.65 29.70
CA ASN A 308 -13.60 2.10 30.13
C ASN A 308 -13.09 2.83 31.40
N PRO A 309 -12.70 2.12 32.48
CA PRO A 309 -12.09 2.71 33.67
C PRO A 309 -10.83 3.55 33.40
N HIS A 310 -10.12 3.26 32.30
CA HIS A 310 -8.92 3.98 31.86
C HIS A 310 -9.21 5.00 30.75
N ALA A 311 -10.47 5.35 30.52
CA ALA A 311 -10.81 6.40 29.56
C ALA A 311 -10.25 7.76 30.04
N PRO A 312 -9.63 8.55 29.14
CA PRO A 312 -9.12 9.86 29.51
C PRO A 312 -10.26 10.78 29.93
N SER A 313 -10.01 11.65 30.91
CA SER A 313 -11.00 12.62 31.36
C SER A 313 -11.51 13.48 30.19
N PRO A 314 -12.82 13.80 30.15
CA PRO A 314 -13.38 14.63 29.09
C PRO A 314 -12.68 15.99 29.04
N ASN A 315 -12.55 16.54 27.83
CA ASN A 315 -11.88 17.81 27.61
C ASN A 315 -12.56 18.95 28.38
N ILE A 316 -11.77 19.70 29.15
CA ILE A 316 -12.22 20.81 30.00
C ILE A 316 -12.91 21.90 29.17
N PHE A 317 -12.46 22.17 27.94
CA PHE A 317 -13.07 23.17 27.07
C PHE A 317 -14.48 22.74 26.60
N THR A 318 -14.64 21.46 26.27
CA THR A 318 -15.97 20.91 25.90
C THR A 318 -16.90 20.84 27.09
N LEU A 319 -16.39 20.49 28.27
CA LEU A 319 -17.16 20.34 29.50
C LEU A 319 -17.66 21.69 30.03
N THR A 320 -16.79 22.70 30.03
CA THR A 320 -17.12 24.08 30.47
C THR A 320 -17.76 24.96 29.38
N ARG A 321 -17.96 24.39 28.17
CA ARG A 321 -18.42 25.09 26.95
C ARG A 321 -17.68 26.41 26.72
N SER A 322 -16.36 26.37 26.85
CA SER A 322 -15.51 27.55 26.80
C SER A 322 -14.77 27.64 25.46
N ARG A 323 -14.38 28.86 25.07
CA ARG A 323 -13.63 29.10 23.84
C ARG A 323 -12.14 28.98 24.13
N LEU A 324 -11.35 28.73 23.09
CA LEU A 324 -9.90 28.63 23.25
C LEU A 324 -9.25 29.91 23.79
N ASN A 325 -9.86 31.08 23.55
CA ASN A 325 -9.37 32.39 24.02
C ASN A 325 -9.95 32.83 25.39
N THR A 326 -10.81 32.03 26.02
CA THR A 326 -11.43 32.40 27.31
C THR A 326 -10.36 32.51 28.41
N PRO A 327 -10.38 33.52 29.30
CA PRO A 327 -9.41 33.63 30.39
C PRO A 327 -9.38 32.38 31.28
N THR A 328 -8.20 32.01 31.77
CA THR A 328 -7.99 30.81 32.59
C THR A 328 -8.90 30.75 33.80
N ASP A 329 -9.00 31.85 34.54
CA ASP A 329 -9.80 31.89 35.77
C ASP A 329 -11.27 31.59 35.51
N VAL A 330 -11.81 32.05 34.37
CA VAL A 330 -13.20 31.77 33.99
C VAL A 330 -13.39 30.29 33.66
N VAL A 331 -12.43 29.65 32.99
CA VAL A 331 -12.49 28.22 32.65
C VAL A 331 -12.45 27.38 33.93
N PHE A 332 -11.51 27.67 34.84
CA PHE A 332 -11.35 26.91 36.08
C PHE A 332 -12.48 27.17 37.09
N ASN A 333 -13.02 28.38 37.16
CA ASN A 333 -14.21 28.67 37.99
C ASN A 333 -15.46 27.94 37.47
N ARG A 334 -15.58 27.74 36.14
CA ARG A 334 -16.64 26.90 35.57
C ARG A 334 -16.38 25.43 35.83
N LEU A 335 -15.13 24.98 35.72
CA LEU A 335 -14.74 23.59 35.99
C LEU A 335 -15.03 23.20 37.45
N ALA A 336 -14.79 24.12 38.40
CA ALA A 336 -15.10 23.93 39.81
C ALA A 336 -16.54 23.44 40.02
N ARG A 337 -17.51 24.01 39.29
CA ARG A 337 -18.94 23.66 39.37
C ARG A 337 -19.28 22.24 38.90
N TYR A 338 -18.38 21.60 38.15
CA TYR A 338 -18.56 20.23 37.65
C TYR A 338 -17.80 19.19 38.49
N ARG A 339 -16.99 19.63 39.45
CA ARG A 339 -16.26 18.76 40.37
C ARG A 339 -17.08 18.50 41.63
N PRO A 340 -16.84 17.37 42.32
CA PRO A 340 -17.44 17.14 43.62
C PRO A 340 -17.08 18.29 44.57
N GLU A 341 -18.04 18.69 45.41
CA GLU A 341 -17.88 19.76 46.42
C GLU A 341 -17.62 21.18 45.88
N ASN A 342 -17.81 21.41 44.57
CA ASN A 342 -17.52 22.68 43.91
C ASN A 342 -16.06 23.17 44.06
N MET A 343 -15.12 22.27 44.35
CA MET A 343 -13.71 22.59 44.56
C MET A 343 -12.84 22.04 43.42
N LEU A 344 -11.73 22.73 43.14
CA LEU A 344 -10.74 22.23 42.19
C LEU A 344 -9.95 21.10 42.85
N THR A 345 -9.75 20.02 42.10
CA THR A 345 -8.85 18.93 42.48
C THR A 345 -7.39 19.44 42.48
N ASP A 346 -6.49 18.85 43.24
CA ASP A 346 -5.06 19.18 43.20
C ASP A 346 -4.48 19.12 41.77
N ALA A 347 -4.88 18.11 40.99
CA ALA A 347 -4.52 18.00 39.57
C ALA A 347 -5.04 19.19 38.73
N ASP A 348 -6.24 19.71 39.02
CA ASP A 348 -6.80 20.87 38.34
C ASP A 348 -6.05 22.16 38.73
N THR A 349 -5.58 22.27 39.98
CA THR A 349 -4.76 23.41 40.43
C THR A 349 -3.38 23.41 39.76
N LEU A 350 -2.74 22.25 39.63
CA LEU A 350 -1.50 22.08 38.88
C LEU A 350 -1.69 22.44 37.41
N LEU A 351 -2.78 21.97 36.80
CA LEU A 351 -3.10 22.31 35.40
C LEU A 351 -3.34 23.81 35.22
N ARG A 352 -4.02 24.46 36.17
CA ARG A 352 -4.25 25.91 36.17
C ARG A 352 -2.93 26.69 36.14
N SER A 353 -1.94 26.26 36.92
CA SER A 353 -0.61 26.89 36.94
C SER A 353 0.12 26.86 35.58
N LYS A 354 -0.16 25.85 34.74
CA LYS A 354 0.49 25.66 33.43
C LYS A 354 -0.25 26.33 32.26
N PHE A 355 -1.51 26.77 32.45
CA PHE A 355 -2.32 27.40 31.40
C PHE A 355 -2.01 28.90 31.20
N THR A 356 -0.74 29.28 31.13
CA THR A 356 -0.32 30.69 31.02
C THR A 356 -0.47 31.27 29.61
N SER A 357 -0.37 30.44 28.57
CA SER A 357 -0.35 30.87 27.17
C SER A 357 -1.30 30.08 26.27
N LEU A 358 -1.60 30.62 25.08
CA LEU A 358 -2.32 29.87 24.04
C LEU A 358 -1.54 28.63 23.57
N GLY A 359 -0.20 28.67 23.61
CA GLY A 359 0.66 27.52 23.31
C GLY A 359 0.40 26.36 24.27
N ALA A 360 0.29 26.63 25.58
CA ALA A 360 -0.01 25.61 26.58
C ALA A 360 -1.37 24.96 26.35
N ARG A 361 -2.37 25.74 25.92
CA ARG A 361 -3.70 25.22 25.58
C ARG A 361 -3.69 24.35 24.33
N LYS A 362 -2.85 24.67 23.33
CA LYS A 362 -2.64 23.80 22.16
C LYS A 362 -2.00 22.46 22.56
N VAL A 363 -0.97 22.51 23.40
CA VAL A 363 -0.30 21.30 23.92
C VAL A 363 -1.29 20.43 24.68
N TYR A 364 -2.13 21.02 25.54
CA TYR A 364 -3.21 20.30 26.24
C TYR A 364 -4.19 19.60 25.28
N LEU A 365 -4.67 20.30 24.25
CA LEU A 365 -5.63 19.73 23.29
C LEU A 365 -5.03 18.59 22.45
N ARG A 366 -3.72 18.65 22.19
CA ARG A 366 -3.00 17.67 21.36
C ARG A 366 -2.51 16.46 22.16
N PHE A 367 -1.81 16.69 23.28
CA PHE A 367 -1.11 15.65 24.05
C PHE A 367 -1.75 15.34 25.41
N GLY A 368 -2.77 16.09 25.84
CA GLY A 368 -3.50 15.85 27.08
C GLY A 368 -2.94 16.57 28.32
N PRO A 369 -3.59 16.41 29.49
CA PRO A 369 -3.19 17.05 30.75
C PRO A 369 -1.93 16.46 31.38
N GLU A 370 -1.74 15.14 31.29
CA GLU A 370 -0.61 14.45 31.93
C GLU A 370 0.73 14.83 31.31
N THR A 371 0.77 15.02 29.99
CA THR A 371 1.99 15.46 29.31
C THR A 371 2.37 16.90 29.63
N LEU A 372 1.38 17.77 29.82
CA LEU A 372 1.61 19.16 30.18
C LEU A 372 2.07 19.34 31.63
N THR A 373 1.56 18.50 32.54
CA THR A 373 1.85 18.61 33.99
C THR A 373 3.01 17.72 34.42
N GLY A 374 3.19 16.54 33.81
CA GLY A 374 4.20 15.56 34.17
C GLY A 374 5.57 15.75 33.52
N CYS A 375 5.67 16.49 32.41
CA CYS A 375 6.96 16.70 31.75
C CYS A 375 7.80 17.76 32.46
N GLN A 376 8.92 17.35 33.04
CA GLN A 376 9.85 18.24 33.75
C GLN A 376 10.81 19.01 32.83
N PHE A 377 11.14 18.46 31.66
CA PHE A 377 12.12 19.03 30.72
C PHE A 377 11.50 19.77 29.53
N CYS A 378 10.16 19.77 29.42
CA CYS A 378 9.48 20.35 28.26
C CYS A 378 9.37 21.87 28.37
N SER A 379 9.59 22.57 27.25
CA SER A 379 9.42 24.01 27.14
C SER A 379 8.36 24.37 26.10
N LEU A 380 7.61 25.46 26.35
CA LEU A 380 6.57 25.94 25.44
C LEU A 380 7.13 26.49 24.12
N ASP A 381 8.42 26.89 24.12
CA ASP A 381 9.12 27.38 22.93
C ASP A 381 9.35 26.26 21.91
N ASN A 382 9.56 25.02 22.39
CA ASN A 382 9.81 23.85 21.56
C ASN A 382 8.76 22.77 21.79
N ILE A 383 7.66 22.82 21.01
CA ILE A 383 6.55 21.85 21.07
C ILE A 383 7.03 20.39 20.88
N ASN A 384 8.13 20.20 20.13
CA ASN A 384 8.73 18.89 19.88
C ASN A 384 9.19 18.18 21.18
N THR A 385 9.50 18.92 22.24
CA THR A 385 9.86 18.33 23.54
C THR A 385 8.69 17.57 24.16
N TYR A 386 7.48 18.13 24.10
CA TYR A 386 6.25 17.46 24.53
C TYR A 386 5.90 16.26 23.65
N LEU A 387 6.17 16.34 22.35
CA LEU A 387 6.00 15.21 21.44
C LEU A 387 6.90 14.03 21.83
N LEU A 388 8.18 14.30 22.15
CA LEU A 388 9.15 13.27 22.54
C LEU A 388 8.73 12.56 23.83
N TYR A 389 8.14 13.29 24.78
CA TYR A 389 7.60 12.71 26.01
C TYR A 389 6.33 11.87 25.76
N TYR A 390 5.43 12.32 24.88
CA TYR A 390 4.15 11.66 24.60
C TYR A 390 4.31 10.35 23.80
N LEU A 391 5.20 10.34 22.81
CA LEU A 391 5.24 9.32 21.77
C LEU A 391 5.56 7.89 22.28
N PRO A 392 6.54 7.66 23.18
CA PRO A 392 6.86 6.33 23.66
C PRO A 392 5.69 5.65 24.39
N PHE A 393 5.08 6.35 25.34
CA PHE A 393 4.07 5.77 26.22
C PHE A 393 2.68 5.72 25.59
N HIS A 394 2.27 6.78 24.91
CA HIS A 394 0.91 6.85 24.38
C HIS A 394 0.81 6.35 22.95
N THR A 395 1.82 6.45 22.10
CA THR A 395 1.71 6.04 20.68
C THR A 395 2.41 4.71 20.41
N LEU A 396 3.69 4.57 20.77
CA LEU A 396 4.48 3.38 20.43
C LEU A 396 4.08 2.16 21.26
N LEU A 397 3.89 2.30 22.56
CA LEU A 397 3.59 1.17 23.45
C LEU A 397 2.32 0.40 23.04
N PRO A 398 1.16 1.03 22.73
CA PRO A 398 -0.01 0.31 22.26
C PRO A 398 0.21 -0.42 20.93
N HIS A 399 0.98 0.17 20.00
CA HIS A 399 1.32 -0.46 18.72
C HIS A 399 2.27 -1.64 18.90
N LEU A 400 3.24 -1.53 19.82
CA LEU A 400 4.15 -2.63 20.14
C LEU A 400 3.36 -3.80 20.74
N PHE A 401 2.46 -3.53 21.67
CA PHE A 401 1.57 -4.53 22.25
C PHE A 401 0.71 -5.23 21.17
N HIS A 402 0.10 -4.45 20.28
CA HIS A 402 -0.67 -4.98 19.14
C HIS A 402 0.21 -5.84 18.21
N MET A 403 1.42 -5.39 17.88
CA MET A 403 2.37 -6.15 17.05
C MET A 403 2.83 -7.46 17.71
N VAL A 404 2.92 -7.51 19.05
CA VAL A 404 3.20 -8.76 19.79
C VAL A 404 2.03 -9.75 19.63
N ILE A 405 0.78 -9.29 19.74
CA ILE A 405 -0.41 -10.13 19.53
C ILE A 405 -0.43 -10.67 18.10
N VAL A 406 -0.26 -9.80 17.10
CA VAL A 406 -0.20 -10.19 15.69
C VAL A 406 0.96 -11.16 15.43
N GLY A 407 2.12 -10.93 16.05
CA GLY A 407 3.29 -11.81 15.95
C GLY A 407 3.05 -13.21 16.54
N LEU A 408 2.35 -13.29 17.67
CA LEU A 408 1.98 -14.56 18.30
C LEU A 408 0.99 -15.35 17.44
N VAL A 409 -0.06 -14.68 16.97
CA VAL A 409 -1.13 -15.26 16.13
C VAL A 409 -0.63 -15.67 14.73
N THR A 410 0.45 -15.09 14.25
CA THR A 410 1.07 -15.45 12.96
C THR A 410 2.29 -16.36 13.09
N SER A 411 2.61 -16.84 14.30
CA SER A 411 3.75 -17.73 14.49
C SER A 411 3.42 -19.16 14.02
N ALA A 412 4.31 -19.75 13.20
CA ALA A 412 4.16 -21.11 12.66
C ALA A 412 3.92 -22.21 13.72
N PRO A 413 4.64 -22.25 14.86
CA PRO A 413 4.43 -23.31 15.85
C PRO A 413 3.09 -23.18 16.60
N PHE A 414 2.55 -21.97 16.72
CA PHE A 414 1.31 -21.72 17.46
C PHE A 414 0.07 -21.81 16.55
N ALA A 415 0.10 -21.11 15.43
CA ALA A 415 -1.05 -20.91 14.55
C ALA A 415 -1.07 -21.80 13.30
N GLY A 416 0.04 -22.47 13.00
CA GLY A 416 0.21 -23.31 11.80
C GLY A 416 0.73 -22.54 10.59
N ARG A 417 1.03 -23.29 9.51
CA ARG A 417 1.62 -22.73 8.27
C ARG A 417 0.72 -21.71 7.59
N GLU A 418 -0.58 -21.94 7.58
CA GLU A 418 -1.57 -21.08 6.91
C GLU A 418 -1.54 -19.65 7.47
N ALA A 419 -1.53 -19.50 8.80
CA ALA A 419 -1.43 -18.19 9.45
C ALA A 419 -0.02 -17.57 9.32
N ALA A 420 1.03 -18.40 9.28
CA ALA A 420 2.40 -17.95 9.14
C ALA A 420 2.69 -17.28 7.79
N GLY A 421 2.02 -17.71 6.71
CA GLY A 421 2.14 -17.07 5.40
C GLY A 421 1.69 -15.60 5.39
N TRP A 422 0.79 -15.22 6.31
CA TRP A 422 0.30 -13.85 6.43
C TRP A 422 1.18 -12.94 7.28
N ARG A 423 2.17 -13.49 8.01
CA ARG A 423 3.01 -12.74 8.96
C ARG A 423 3.56 -11.46 8.35
N ASN A 424 4.28 -11.54 7.24
CA ASN A 424 4.90 -10.37 6.61
C ASN A 424 3.87 -9.31 6.18
N LYS A 425 2.69 -9.74 5.72
CA LYS A 425 1.61 -8.83 5.29
C LYS A 425 0.98 -8.13 6.48
N PHE A 426 0.69 -8.88 7.55
CA PHE A 426 0.11 -8.31 8.77
C PHE A 426 1.10 -7.44 9.52
N THR A 427 2.38 -7.80 9.60
CA THR A 427 3.40 -6.94 10.23
C THR A 427 3.61 -5.67 9.43
N MET A 428 3.62 -5.72 8.10
CA MET A 428 3.73 -4.52 7.26
C MET A 428 2.50 -3.62 7.41
N ALA A 429 1.30 -4.20 7.45
CA ALA A 429 0.07 -3.44 7.66
C ALA A 429 -0.01 -2.83 9.08
N GLY A 430 0.41 -3.55 10.12
CA GLY A 430 0.51 -3.05 11.48
C GLY A 430 1.55 -1.93 11.62
N LEU A 431 2.70 -2.05 10.94
CA LEU A 431 3.69 -0.97 10.86
C LEU A 431 3.15 0.25 10.13
N ALA A 432 2.40 0.06 9.03
CA ALA A 432 1.73 1.15 8.32
C ALA A 432 0.68 1.87 9.19
N LEU A 433 -0.05 1.14 10.03
CA LEU A 433 -0.98 1.73 10.99
C LEU A 433 -0.23 2.56 12.05
N ALA A 434 0.90 2.05 12.56
CA ALA A 434 1.74 2.76 13.52
C ALA A 434 2.36 4.04 12.94
N THR A 435 2.84 4.00 11.70
CA THR A 435 3.40 5.18 11.03
C THR A 435 2.33 6.21 10.72
N LEU A 436 1.12 5.79 10.31
CA LEU A 436 -0.01 6.67 10.11
C LEU A 436 -0.43 7.37 11.42
N ASP A 437 -0.52 6.63 12.52
CA ASP A 437 -0.86 7.20 13.83
C ASP A 437 0.20 8.19 14.33
N ALA A 438 1.48 7.82 14.22
CA ALA A 438 2.59 8.71 14.55
C ALA A 438 2.58 9.98 13.66
N TYR A 439 2.28 9.84 12.37
CA TYR A 439 2.17 10.96 11.45
C TYR A 439 1.02 11.92 11.82
N ILE A 440 -0.15 11.39 12.19
CA ILE A 440 -1.28 12.19 12.67
C ILE A 440 -0.86 12.95 13.93
N VAL A 441 -0.28 12.26 14.91
CA VAL A 441 0.20 12.89 16.15
C VAL A 441 1.27 13.93 15.88
N PHE A 442 2.13 13.75 14.88
CA PHE A 442 3.22 14.67 14.51
C PHE A 442 2.73 15.93 13.81
N THR A 443 1.76 15.80 12.89
CA THR A 443 1.33 16.88 12.00
C THR A 443 0.12 17.66 12.50
N TYR A 444 -0.63 17.12 13.47
CA TYR A 444 -1.86 17.75 13.92
C TYR A 444 -1.62 19.05 14.72
N ASP A 445 -2.10 20.18 14.20
CA ASP A 445 -2.28 21.43 14.97
C ASP A 445 -3.76 21.59 15.34
N PRO A 446 -4.14 21.61 16.63
CA PRO A 446 -5.53 21.72 17.08
C PRO A 446 -6.22 23.03 16.67
N VAL A 447 -5.50 24.07 16.27
CA VAL A 447 -6.08 25.36 15.86
C VAL A 447 -6.27 25.43 14.34
N GLN A 448 -5.32 24.92 13.56
CA GLN A 448 -5.42 24.93 12.10
C GLN A 448 -6.39 23.87 11.58
N SER A 449 -6.39 22.69 12.21
CA SER A 449 -7.28 21.57 11.86
C SER A 449 -8.71 21.75 12.37
N ALA A 450 -8.96 22.75 13.22
CA ALA A 450 -10.27 23.01 13.78
C ALA A 450 -11.26 23.54 12.73
N SER A 451 -12.52 23.12 12.88
CA SER A 451 -13.62 23.58 12.03
C SER A 451 -13.76 25.11 12.10
N ALA A 452 -14.29 25.72 11.04
CA ALA A 452 -14.48 27.17 10.98
C ALA A 452 -15.34 27.69 12.16
N ALA A 453 -16.29 26.88 12.65
CA ALA A 453 -17.10 27.20 13.82
C ALA A 453 -16.28 27.24 15.13
N VAL A 454 -15.30 26.34 15.30
CA VAL A 454 -14.38 26.37 16.45
C VAL A 454 -13.42 27.56 16.35
N ARG A 455 -12.90 27.85 15.15
CA ARG A 455 -12.03 29.02 14.91
C ARG A 455 -12.77 30.35 15.12
N ALA A 456 -14.06 30.41 14.77
CA ALA A 456 -14.94 31.53 15.05
C ALA A 456 -15.42 31.60 16.51
N GLY A 457 -15.07 30.62 17.36
CA GLY A 457 -15.46 30.57 18.77
C GLY A 457 -16.94 30.26 19.01
N ILE A 458 -17.64 29.70 18.04
CA ILE A 458 -19.05 29.31 18.15
C ILE A 458 -19.16 27.97 18.90
N SER A 459 -18.28 27.02 18.63
CA SER A 459 -18.24 25.71 19.27
C SER A 459 -16.93 25.47 20.05
N PRO A 460 -16.95 24.69 21.14
CA PRO A 460 -15.74 24.37 21.90
C PRO A 460 -14.78 23.51 21.05
N PRO A 461 -13.46 23.66 21.24
CA PRO A 461 -12.47 22.85 20.52
C PRO A 461 -12.50 21.39 21.00
N SER A 462 -12.44 20.44 20.06
CA SER A 462 -12.25 19.01 20.36
C SER A 462 -10.77 18.72 20.67
N SER A 463 -10.51 17.82 21.61
CA SER A 463 -9.15 17.37 21.94
C SER A 463 -8.78 16.15 21.11
N LEU A 464 -7.64 16.21 20.40
CA LEU A 464 -7.08 15.05 19.70
C LEU A 464 -6.75 13.94 20.69
N TYR A 465 -6.17 14.25 21.84
CA TYR A 465 -5.82 13.28 22.87
C TYR A 465 -6.99 12.34 23.23
N HIS A 466 -8.16 12.90 23.49
CA HIS A 466 -9.36 12.10 23.79
C HIS A 466 -9.81 11.26 22.58
N GLN A 467 -9.84 11.85 21.38
CA GLN A 467 -10.27 11.14 20.17
C GLN A 467 -9.34 9.98 19.82
N ILE A 468 -8.03 10.21 19.84
CA ILE A 468 -7.03 9.22 19.43
C ILE A 468 -6.93 8.08 20.43
N THR A 469 -7.16 8.36 21.72
CA THR A 469 -7.16 7.33 22.77
C THR A 469 -8.34 6.36 22.62
N LEU A 470 -9.49 6.81 22.12
CA LEU A 470 -10.65 5.96 21.83
C LEU A 470 -10.58 5.32 20.43
N LEU A 471 -10.08 6.06 19.43
CA LEU A 471 -10.04 5.61 18.03
C LEU A 471 -8.94 4.57 17.79
N ARG A 472 -7.81 4.64 18.49
CA ARG A 472 -6.70 3.69 18.33
C ARG A 472 -7.09 2.25 18.68
N PRO A 473 -7.63 1.94 19.87
CA PRO A 473 -8.07 0.57 20.17
C PRO A 473 -9.21 0.12 19.24
N LEU A 474 -10.09 1.03 18.79
CA LEU A 474 -11.08 0.71 17.75
C LEU A 474 -10.39 0.29 16.43
N ALA A 475 -9.36 1.02 16.00
CA ALA A 475 -8.61 0.68 14.80
C ALA A 475 -7.91 -0.69 14.92
N PHE A 476 -7.36 -1.02 16.09
CA PHE A 476 -6.81 -2.36 16.37
C PHE A 476 -7.89 -3.45 16.31
N ALA A 477 -9.07 -3.21 16.89
CA ALA A 477 -10.17 -4.18 16.83
C ALA A 477 -10.64 -4.44 15.38
N ILE A 478 -10.72 -3.38 14.56
CA ILE A 478 -11.06 -3.52 13.13
C ILE A 478 -9.97 -4.28 12.38
N PHE A 479 -8.70 -3.95 12.63
CA PHE A 479 -7.55 -4.63 12.04
C PHE A 479 -7.55 -6.13 12.38
N ASP A 480 -7.71 -6.46 13.67
CA ASP A 480 -7.74 -7.84 14.16
C ASP A 480 -8.96 -8.60 13.62
N GLY A 481 -10.09 -7.93 13.44
CA GLY A 481 -11.27 -8.49 12.76
C GLY A 481 -10.98 -8.89 11.32
N ILE A 482 -10.27 -8.04 10.57
CA ILE A 482 -9.84 -8.35 9.19
C ILE A 482 -8.84 -9.51 9.19
N CYS A 483 -7.84 -9.49 10.08
CA CYS A 483 -6.86 -10.57 10.20
C CYS A 483 -7.52 -11.91 10.55
N SER A 484 -8.45 -11.91 11.51
CA SER A 484 -9.23 -13.09 11.92
C SER A 484 -10.02 -13.65 10.76
N PHE A 485 -10.72 -12.79 10.01
CA PHE A 485 -11.45 -13.19 8.82
C PHE A 485 -10.54 -13.82 7.76
N LEU A 486 -9.40 -13.21 7.47
CA LEU A 486 -8.45 -13.73 6.48
C LEU A 486 -7.87 -15.08 6.89
N ILE A 487 -7.48 -15.25 8.16
CA ILE A 487 -6.98 -16.52 8.70
C ILE A 487 -8.06 -17.60 8.63
N TYR A 488 -9.30 -17.30 9.05
CA TYR A 488 -10.42 -18.24 9.00
C TYR A 488 -10.69 -18.73 7.57
N VAL A 489 -10.70 -17.80 6.62
CA VAL A 489 -10.95 -18.08 5.21
C VAL A 489 -9.81 -18.88 4.55
N THR A 490 -8.56 -18.62 4.92
CA THR A 490 -7.41 -19.42 4.44
C THR A 490 -7.41 -20.81 5.07
N ALA A 491 -7.59 -20.92 6.38
CA ALA A 491 -7.58 -22.18 7.11
C ALA A 491 -8.72 -23.15 6.70
N THR A 492 -9.84 -22.63 6.20
CA THR A 492 -10.97 -23.44 5.69
C THR A 492 -10.89 -23.70 4.17
N HIS A 493 -9.83 -23.25 3.51
CA HIS A 493 -9.62 -23.29 2.05
C HIS A 493 -10.80 -22.71 1.23
N ARG A 494 -11.54 -21.75 1.79
CA ARG A 494 -12.76 -21.21 1.17
C ARG A 494 -12.51 -20.14 0.11
N LEU A 495 -11.47 -19.31 0.22
CA LEU A 495 -11.20 -18.25 -0.78
C LEU A 495 -9.75 -18.22 -1.30
N PHE A 496 -8.75 -18.57 -0.49
CA PHE A 496 -7.34 -18.49 -0.88
C PHE A 496 -6.67 -19.85 -0.73
N PHE A 497 -6.82 -20.69 -1.75
CA PHE A 497 -6.03 -21.92 -1.87
C PHE A 497 -4.73 -21.57 -2.61
N THR A 498 -3.63 -21.47 -1.88
CA THR A 498 -2.29 -21.49 -2.49
C THR A 498 -1.91 -22.96 -2.68
N PRO A 499 -1.82 -23.47 -3.92
CA PRO A 499 -1.30 -24.81 -4.13
C PRO A 499 0.12 -24.88 -3.54
N PRO A 500 0.50 -25.99 -2.89
CA PRO A 500 1.86 -26.17 -2.40
C PRO A 500 2.82 -25.94 -3.56
N SER A 501 3.89 -25.18 -3.31
CA SER A 501 4.89 -24.90 -4.35
C SER A 501 5.50 -26.21 -4.86
N GLN A 502 5.98 -26.25 -6.11
CA GLN A 502 6.58 -27.48 -6.66
C GLN A 502 7.74 -27.99 -5.77
N ALA A 503 8.50 -27.07 -5.16
CA ALA A 503 9.52 -27.42 -4.18
C ALA A 503 8.95 -28.10 -2.93
N GLU A 504 7.83 -27.62 -2.39
CA GLU A 504 7.15 -28.23 -1.24
C GLU A 504 6.54 -29.60 -1.56
N GLN A 505 5.99 -29.76 -2.77
CA GLN A 505 5.50 -31.07 -3.22
C GLN A 505 6.64 -32.07 -3.32
N VAL A 506 7.80 -31.63 -3.85
CA VAL A 506 9.01 -32.44 -3.90
C VAL A 506 9.51 -32.75 -2.49
N ASP A 507 9.62 -31.79 -1.58
CA ASP A 507 10.09 -32.05 -0.21
C ASP A 507 9.17 -33.01 0.56
N GLN A 508 7.85 -32.89 0.37
CA GLN A 508 6.88 -33.74 1.04
C GLN A 508 6.89 -35.16 0.48
N LEU A 509 7.12 -35.30 -0.83
CA LEU A 509 7.26 -36.58 -1.52
C LEU A 509 8.62 -37.22 -1.25
N VAL A 510 9.69 -36.45 -1.18
CA VAL A 510 11.03 -36.89 -0.79
C VAL A 510 11.02 -37.32 0.67
N GLY A 511 10.42 -36.55 1.59
CA GLY A 511 10.33 -36.91 3.00
C GLY A 511 9.53 -38.18 3.27
N SER A 512 8.40 -38.36 2.59
CA SER A 512 7.62 -39.62 2.68
C SER A 512 8.36 -40.80 2.05
N SER A 513 9.03 -40.58 0.92
CA SER A 513 9.85 -41.62 0.27
C SER A 513 11.06 -42.01 1.11
N LEU A 514 11.72 -41.04 1.76
CA LEU A 514 12.93 -41.26 2.56
C LEU A 514 12.61 -41.98 3.89
N SER A 515 11.45 -41.68 4.49
CA SER A 515 10.95 -42.44 5.65
C SER A 515 10.53 -43.86 5.28
N ALA A 516 9.89 -44.06 4.12
CA ALA A 516 9.60 -45.40 3.61
C ALA A 516 10.87 -46.19 3.25
N LEU A 517 11.84 -45.54 2.61
CA LEU A 517 13.12 -46.11 2.21
C LEU A 517 13.94 -46.51 3.44
N SER A 518 14.07 -45.64 4.44
CA SER A 518 14.78 -45.98 5.69
C SER A 518 14.13 -47.17 6.42
N GLY A 519 12.80 -47.25 6.44
CA GLY A 519 12.07 -48.41 6.94
C GLY A 519 12.35 -49.69 6.14
N ALA A 520 12.41 -49.61 4.81
CA ALA A 520 12.73 -50.73 3.93
C ALA A 520 14.19 -51.19 4.08
N THR A 521 15.14 -50.26 4.12
CA THR A 521 16.56 -50.54 4.33
C THR A 521 16.79 -51.19 5.69
N ALA A 522 16.12 -50.72 6.75
CA ALA A 522 16.20 -51.36 8.07
C ALA A 522 15.69 -52.80 8.05
N LYS A 523 14.57 -53.07 7.35
CA LYS A 523 14.04 -54.43 7.17
C LYS A 523 14.99 -55.31 6.35
N LEU A 524 15.55 -54.79 5.25
CA LEU A 524 16.53 -55.53 4.44
C LEU A 524 17.80 -55.85 5.23
N HIS A 525 18.29 -54.91 6.02
CA HIS A 525 19.42 -55.16 6.92
C HIS A 525 19.08 -56.26 7.94
N ALA A 526 17.90 -56.20 8.55
CA ALA A 526 17.45 -57.23 9.48
C ALA A 526 17.37 -58.62 8.83
N VAL A 527 16.81 -58.70 7.60
CA VAL A 527 16.74 -59.95 6.83
C VAL A 527 18.13 -60.46 6.46
N ASN A 528 19.04 -59.57 6.04
CA ASN A 528 20.40 -59.96 5.68
C ASN A 528 21.18 -60.49 6.90
N VAL A 529 21.02 -59.85 8.06
CA VAL A 529 21.62 -60.33 9.31
C VAL A 529 21.01 -61.67 9.72
N ALA A 530 19.69 -61.83 9.63
CA ALA A 530 19.01 -63.08 9.92
C ALA A 530 19.47 -64.21 8.98
N ARG A 531 19.57 -63.95 7.67
CA ARG A 531 20.05 -64.92 6.68
C ARG A 531 21.51 -65.30 6.94
N ASN A 532 22.38 -64.33 7.24
CA ASN A 532 23.76 -64.63 7.62
C ASN A 532 23.85 -65.46 8.91
N ALA A 533 23.00 -65.20 9.89
CA ALA A 533 22.93 -66.01 11.11
C ALA A 533 22.47 -67.44 10.82
N VAL A 534 21.44 -67.63 10.00
CA VAL A 534 20.93 -68.95 9.58
C VAL A 534 21.98 -69.72 8.79
N VAL A 535 22.70 -69.08 7.87
CA VAL A 535 23.74 -69.75 7.07
C VAL A 535 24.95 -70.16 7.90
N ARG A 536 25.27 -69.40 8.96
CA ARG A 536 26.41 -69.68 9.84
C ARG A 536 26.11 -70.79 10.86
N ASP A 537 24.86 -70.96 11.27
CA ASP A 537 24.44 -72.05 12.15
C ASP A 537 24.01 -73.28 11.34
N LYS A 538 24.72 -74.39 11.52
CA LYS A 538 24.48 -75.63 10.79
C LYS A 538 23.07 -76.20 11.02
N VAL A 539 22.54 -76.11 12.25
CA VAL A 539 21.22 -76.67 12.61
C VAL A 539 20.10 -75.85 11.97
N LEU A 540 20.24 -74.53 11.94
CA LEU A 540 19.27 -73.64 11.30
C LEU A 540 19.31 -73.77 9.77
N LYS A 541 20.51 -73.89 9.19
CA LYS A 541 20.68 -74.13 7.76
C LYS A 541 20.05 -75.43 7.29
N ASP A 542 20.25 -76.54 8.02
CA ASP A 542 19.67 -77.83 7.65
C ASP A 542 18.13 -77.80 7.63
N ARG A 543 17.52 -77.01 8.53
CA ARG A 543 16.06 -76.77 8.57
C ARG A 543 15.59 -75.87 7.43
N ASP A 544 16.31 -74.81 7.12
CA ASP A 544 16.01 -73.91 5.99
C ASP A 544 16.08 -74.68 4.67
N ASP A 545 17.15 -75.46 4.45
CA ASP A 545 17.31 -76.30 3.26
C ASP A 545 16.20 -77.37 3.16
N ALA A 546 15.77 -77.94 4.30
CA ALA A 546 14.65 -78.89 4.32
C ALA A 546 13.31 -78.23 3.94
N TYR A 547 13.07 -77.02 4.43
CA TYR A 547 11.90 -76.23 4.07
C TYR A 547 11.90 -75.90 2.57
N TRP A 548 12.99 -75.36 2.03
CA TRP A 548 13.09 -75.03 0.61
C TRP A 548 13.00 -76.26 -0.28
N ARG A 549 13.59 -77.39 0.11
CA ARG A 549 13.42 -78.68 -0.59
C ARG A 549 11.96 -79.12 -0.61
N ALA A 550 11.23 -78.96 0.49
CA ALA A 550 9.81 -79.29 0.55
C ALA A 550 8.95 -78.35 -0.32
N VAL A 551 9.23 -77.05 -0.32
CA VAL A 551 8.52 -76.07 -1.17
C VAL A 551 8.76 -76.34 -2.65
N VAL A 552 10.00 -76.62 -3.04
CA VAL A 552 10.34 -76.96 -4.43
C VAL A 552 9.71 -78.29 -4.85
N ALA A 553 9.73 -79.31 -3.97
CA ALA A 553 9.05 -80.58 -4.23
C ALA A 553 7.53 -80.41 -4.36
N MET A 554 6.91 -79.59 -3.51
CA MET A 554 5.49 -79.27 -3.60
C MET A 554 5.17 -78.61 -4.94
N ASN A 555 5.94 -77.60 -5.35
CA ASN A 555 5.77 -76.92 -6.65
C ASN A 555 6.06 -77.83 -7.86
N ALA A 556 6.98 -78.79 -7.71
CA ALA A 556 7.32 -79.77 -8.75
C ALA A 556 6.29 -80.91 -8.87
N ASP A 557 5.60 -81.27 -7.80
CA ASP A 557 4.50 -82.24 -7.84
C ASP A 557 3.23 -81.61 -8.42
N THR A 558 2.93 -80.33 -8.14
CA THR A 558 1.80 -79.64 -8.77
C THR A 558 1.93 -79.50 -10.29
N THR A 559 3.15 -79.55 -10.84
CA THR A 559 3.38 -79.51 -12.29
C THR A 559 3.27 -80.87 -12.98
N LYS A 560 3.25 -81.99 -12.22
CA LYS A 560 3.10 -83.35 -12.78
C LYS A 560 1.73 -83.98 -12.54
N ALA A 561 0.92 -83.40 -11.65
CA ALA A 561 -0.32 -84.00 -11.20
C ALA A 561 -1.54 -83.07 -11.32
N ASP A 562 -1.73 -82.36 -12.44
CA ASP A 562 -3.08 -82.20 -13.02
C ASP A 562 -3.06 -81.46 -14.36
N GLY A 563 -3.81 -81.98 -15.33
CA GLY A 563 -4.14 -81.30 -16.58
C GLY A 563 -5.21 -80.21 -16.43
N GLY A 564 -5.31 -79.58 -15.26
CA GLY A 564 -6.33 -78.56 -14.98
C GLY A 564 -6.52 -78.33 -13.49
N GLY A 565 -5.66 -77.52 -12.87
CA GLY A 565 -5.80 -77.19 -11.46
C GLY A 565 -4.79 -76.15 -10.98
N LEU A 566 -5.24 -74.89 -10.96
CA LEU A 566 -4.64 -73.67 -10.42
C LEU A 566 -3.60 -73.87 -9.28
N SER A 567 -2.33 -73.93 -9.63
CA SER A 567 -1.25 -73.37 -8.79
C SER A 567 -0.43 -72.43 -9.64
N THR A 568 -0.82 -71.15 -9.63
CA THR A 568 -0.10 -70.09 -10.33
C THR A 568 1.28 -69.96 -9.73
N ASN A 569 2.32 -70.24 -10.52
CA ASN A 569 3.61 -69.64 -10.24
C ASN A 569 3.33 -68.13 -10.10
N ILE A 570 3.73 -67.51 -8.98
CA ILE A 570 3.50 -66.07 -8.72
C ILE A 570 4.02 -65.21 -9.90
N TRP A 571 5.04 -65.70 -10.61
CA TRP A 571 5.61 -65.09 -11.81
C TRP A 571 4.74 -65.20 -13.08
N GLU A 572 3.78 -66.11 -13.10
CA GLU A 572 2.81 -66.33 -14.18
C GLU A 572 1.45 -65.68 -13.90
N GLU A 573 1.25 -65.12 -12.71
CA GLU A 573 0.03 -64.37 -12.41
C GLU A 573 -0.12 -63.19 -13.37
N GLU A 574 -1.28 -63.09 -14.01
CA GLU A 574 -1.55 -62.09 -15.04
C GLU A 574 -1.36 -60.66 -14.52
N GLU A 575 -1.58 -60.43 -13.23
CA GLU A 575 -1.33 -59.16 -12.57
C GLU A 575 0.17 -58.82 -12.46
N VAL A 576 0.99 -59.82 -12.12
CA VAL A 576 2.45 -59.68 -11.99
C VAL A 576 3.09 -59.53 -13.36
N VAL A 577 2.66 -60.31 -14.36
CA VAL A 577 3.13 -60.20 -15.75
C VAL A 577 2.74 -58.85 -16.35
N ARG A 578 1.53 -58.35 -16.08
CA ARG A 578 1.06 -57.03 -16.52
C ARG A 578 1.77 -55.89 -15.81
N ALA A 579 2.10 -56.06 -14.53
CA ALA A 579 2.91 -55.09 -13.80
C ALA A 579 4.36 -55.06 -14.32
N MET A 580 4.95 -56.22 -14.58
CA MET A 580 6.30 -56.36 -15.12
C MET A 580 6.39 -55.82 -16.55
N SER A 581 5.38 -56.06 -17.39
CA SER A 581 5.34 -55.52 -18.76
C SER A 581 5.14 -54.01 -18.79
N ARG A 582 4.29 -53.45 -17.90
CA ARG A 582 4.15 -51.99 -17.75
C ARG A 582 5.42 -51.33 -17.21
N ALA A 583 6.13 -51.99 -16.32
CA ALA A 583 7.43 -51.54 -15.85
C ALA A 583 8.45 -51.55 -17.00
N MET A 584 8.57 -52.66 -17.73
CA MET A 584 9.45 -52.82 -18.90
C MET A 584 9.15 -51.82 -20.03
N ALA A 585 7.88 -51.42 -20.19
CA ALA A 585 7.45 -50.41 -21.15
C ALA A 585 7.67 -48.96 -20.67
N GLY A 586 8.19 -48.74 -19.45
CA GLY A 586 8.49 -47.41 -18.92
C GLY A 586 7.28 -46.60 -18.44
N GLU A 587 6.06 -47.15 -18.52
CA GLU A 587 4.82 -46.45 -18.13
C GLU A 587 4.62 -46.34 -16.60
N GLY A 588 5.48 -46.99 -15.81
CA GLY A 588 5.44 -46.98 -14.35
C GLY A 588 6.25 -45.88 -13.66
N GLY A 589 6.89 -44.96 -14.41
CA GLY A 589 7.76 -43.92 -13.85
C GLY A 589 9.08 -44.42 -13.25
N VAL A 590 9.39 -45.71 -13.41
CA VAL A 590 10.64 -46.33 -13.01
C VAL A 590 11.36 -46.80 -14.27
N ASP A 591 12.42 -46.09 -14.64
CA ASP A 591 13.26 -46.41 -15.79
C ASP A 591 14.19 -47.58 -15.43
N LEU A 592 13.81 -48.81 -15.80
CA LEU A 592 14.55 -50.04 -15.50
C LEU A 592 15.96 -50.06 -16.09
N ALA A 593 16.19 -49.38 -17.21
CA ALA A 593 17.52 -49.26 -17.78
C ALA A 593 18.43 -48.44 -16.85
N LYS A 594 17.92 -47.31 -16.36
CA LYS A 594 18.61 -46.48 -15.37
C LYS A 594 18.76 -47.18 -14.02
N LEU A 595 17.77 -47.98 -13.61
CA LEU A 595 17.81 -48.77 -12.39
C LEU A 595 18.85 -49.90 -12.48
N GLY A 596 18.95 -50.57 -13.63
CA GLY A 596 19.95 -51.62 -13.88
C GLY A 596 21.38 -51.07 -13.89
N VAL A 597 21.58 -49.90 -14.49
CA VAL A 597 22.88 -49.20 -14.48
C VAL A 597 23.26 -48.76 -13.06
N SER A 598 22.33 -48.15 -12.32
CA SER A 598 22.59 -47.70 -10.93
C SER A 598 22.74 -48.87 -9.95
N ALA A 599 22.04 -49.98 -10.15
CA ALA A 599 22.22 -51.20 -9.36
C ALA A 599 23.59 -51.85 -9.65
N ALA A 600 24.01 -51.91 -10.92
CA ALA A 600 25.33 -52.41 -11.29
C ALA A 600 26.46 -51.52 -10.75
N GLU A 601 26.28 -50.20 -10.79
CA GLU A 601 27.23 -49.23 -10.23
C GLU A 601 27.32 -49.33 -8.70
N TYR A 602 26.18 -49.51 -8.00
CA TYR A 602 26.15 -49.73 -6.56
C TYR A 602 26.79 -51.07 -6.17
N VAL A 603 26.47 -52.15 -6.89
CA VAL A 603 27.09 -53.47 -6.66
C VAL A 603 28.58 -53.39 -6.89
N ASN A 604 29.04 -52.83 -8.02
CA ASN A 604 30.46 -52.64 -8.30
C ASN A 604 31.16 -51.77 -7.26
N GLY A 605 30.50 -50.71 -6.76
CA GLY A 605 31.06 -49.87 -5.69
C GLY A 605 31.20 -50.61 -4.35
N VAL A 606 30.28 -51.53 -4.04
CA VAL A 606 30.32 -52.34 -2.81
C VAL A 606 31.26 -53.55 -2.96
N THR A 607 31.41 -54.11 -4.16
CA THR A 607 32.29 -55.27 -4.41
C THR A 607 33.72 -54.86 -4.76
N ALA A 608 33.98 -53.62 -5.18
CA ALA A 608 35.33 -53.14 -5.48
C ALA A 608 36.30 -53.25 -4.30
N ASP A 609 35.82 -53.09 -3.07
CA ASP A 609 36.64 -53.27 -1.86
C ASP A 609 36.87 -54.75 -1.50
N LEU A 610 36.04 -55.67 -2.01
CA LEU A 610 36.21 -57.12 -1.80
C LEU A 610 37.23 -57.74 -2.77
N ASP A 611 37.36 -57.18 -3.98
CA ASP A 611 38.31 -57.67 -4.98
C ASP A 611 39.77 -57.28 -4.66
N ASN A 612 39.99 -56.17 -3.93
CA ASN A 612 41.31 -55.69 -3.54
C ASN A 612 42.00 -56.51 -2.43
N ASP A 613 41.28 -57.38 -1.71
CA ASP A 613 41.86 -58.22 -0.64
C ASP A 613 42.45 -59.55 -1.17
N THR A 614 42.43 -59.78 -2.49
CA THR A 614 42.92 -61.03 -3.11
C THR A 614 44.30 -60.95 -3.76
N GLU A 615 44.96 -59.78 -3.79
CA GLU A 615 46.37 -59.71 -4.17
C GLU A 615 47.27 -60.01 -2.95
N PRO A 616 48.15 -61.05 -3.01
CA PRO A 616 49.12 -61.26 -1.96
C PRO A 616 50.12 -60.11 -1.97
N ARG A 617 50.19 -59.37 -0.86
CA ARG A 617 51.29 -58.42 -0.59
C ARG A 617 52.61 -59.19 -0.58
N GLU A 618 53.33 -59.20 -1.70
CA GLU A 618 54.77 -59.50 -1.71
C GLU A 618 55.50 -58.42 -0.90
N LYS A 619 56.47 -58.88 -0.09
CA LYS A 619 57.29 -58.09 0.81
C LYS A 619 58.33 -57.25 0.07
#